data_AF-A0A7J2NRF6-F1
#
_entry.id   AF-A0A7J2NRF6-F1
#
_cell.length_a   1.000
_cell.length_b   1.000
_cell.length_c   1.000
_cell.angle_alpha   90.00
_cell.angle_beta   90.00
_cell.angle_gamma   90.00
#
_symmetry.space_group_name_H-M   'P 1'
#
loop_
_entity.id
_entity.type
_entity.pdbx_description
1 polymer ?
#
loop_
_entity_poly.entity_id
_entity_poly.type
_entity_poly.pdbx_seq_one_letter_code
_entity_poly.pdbx_strand_id
1 'polypeptide(L)' 'MSEINWGNYKEAYRAIHEAIHGIRTPHNISITRNQAGYITQLQVTDGSVTKTVTITRNPANFIEQISENIS' A
#
# COMPACT_ATOMS: atom_id res chain seq x y z
N MET A 1 3.18 -2.09 -18.79
CA MET A 1 2.38 -1.88 -17.57
C MET A 1 1.75 -3.20 -17.25
N SER A 2 2.21 -3.86 -16.18
CA SER A 2 1.76 -5.20 -15.82
C SER A 2 0.65 -5.06 -14.79
N GLU A 3 -0.60 -5.30 -15.20
CA GLU A 3 -1.72 -5.44 -14.28
C GLU A 3 -1.54 -6.72 -13.46
N ILE A 4 -1.17 -6.58 -12.19
CA ILE A 4 -1.10 -7.70 -11.25
C ILE A 4 -2.54 -7.99 -10.80
N ASN A 5 -3.00 -9.22 -11.03
CA ASN A 5 -4.32 -9.71 -10.64
C ASN A 5 -4.26 -10.23 -9.19
N TRP A 6 -4.71 -9.40 -8.23
CA TRP A 6 -4.49 -9.58 -6.79
C TRP A 6 -5.50 -10.52 -6.11
N GLY A 7 -5.66 -11.74 -6.61
CA GLY A 7 -6.46 -12.79 -5.95
C GLY A 7 -5.78 -13.42 -4.72
N ASN A 8 -4.58 -12.98 -4.32
CA ASN A 8 -3.76 -13.70 -3.33
C ASN A 8 -3.13 -12.75 -2.29
N TYR A 9 -3.65 -12.77 -1.06
CA TYR A 9 -3.22 -11.97 0.10
C TYR A 9 -1.69 -11.90 0.31
N LYS A 10 -0.96 -12.94 -0.11
CA LYS A 10 0.50 -13.05 -0.02
C LYS A 10 1.22 -11.98 -0.85
N GLU A 11 0.69 -11.62 -2.00
CA GLU A 11 1.32 -10.61 -2.84
C GLU A 11 1.02 -9.21 -2.32
N ALA A 12 -0.22 -8.94 -1.87
CA ALA A 12 -0.58 -7.68 -1.23
C ALA A 12 0.29 -7.42 0.01
N TYR A 13 0.51 -8.46 0.82
CA TYR A 13 1.47 -8.42 1.91
C TYR A 13 2.89 -8.13 1.42
N ARG A 14 3.36 -8.77 0.34
CA ARG A 14 4.69 -8.50 -0.24
C ARG A 14 4.82 -7.05 -0.71
N ALA A 15 3.83 -6.50 -1.42
CA ALA A 15 3.86 -5.11 -1.89
C ALA A 15 3.92 -4.10 -0.73
N ILE A 16 3.10 -4.31 0.30
CA ILE A 16 3.13 -3.50 1.53
C ILE A 16 4.47 -3.68 2.27
N HIS A 17 4.96 -4.93 2.38
CA HIS A 17 6.22 -5.24 3.03
C HIS A 17 7.40 -4.62 2.27
N GLU A 18 7.46 -4.69 0.95
CA GLU A 18 8.52 -4.06 0.14
C GLU A 18 8.41 -2.53 0.16
N ALA A 19 7.20 -1.96 0.19
CA ALA A 19 7.01 -0.52 0.34
C ALA A 19 7.50 0.00 1.70
N ILE A 20 7.38 -0.80 2.77
CA ILE A 20 7.79 -0.44 4.13
C ILE A 20 9.26 -0.78 4.40
N HIS A 21 9.69 -1.99 4.03
CA HIS A 21 11.00 -2.55 4.37
C HIS A 21 12.05 -2.41 3.25
N GLY A 22 11.65 -2.02 2.03
CA GLY A 22 12.57 -1.67 0.95
C GLY A 22 13.37 -0.41 1.26
N ILE A 23 12.92 0.41 2.21
CA ILE A 23 13.59 1.62 2.65
C ILE A 23 14.30 1.34 3.98
N ARG A 24 15.63 1.27 3.93
CA ARG A 24 16.50 0.79 5.03
C ARG A 24 16.88 1.87 6.05
N THR A 25 16.16 2.98 6.05
CA THR A 25 16.41 4.15 6.89
C THR A 25 15.14 4.47 7.71
N PRO A 26 15.22 5.32 8.74
CA PRO A 26 14.02 5.74 9.47
C PRO A 26 13.13 6.60 8.56
N HIS A 27 11.87 6.19 8.35
CA HIS A 27 10.91 6.92 7.54
C HIS A 27 9.61 7.15 8.28
N ASN A 28 8.98 8.29 7.99
CA ASN A 28 7.63 8.54 8.45
C ASN A 28 6.67 7.72 7.60
N ILE A 29 5.89 6.87 8.27
CA ILE A 29 4.82 6.08 7.64
C ILE A 29 3.48 6.63 8.11
N SER A 30 2.64 7.03 7.16
CA SER A 30 1.24 7.36 7.41
C SER A 30 0.35 6.21 6.93
N ILE A 31 -0.63 5.81 7.74
CA ILE A 31 -1.56 4.72 7.43
C ILE A 31 -2.99 5.22 7.56
N THR A 32 -3.72 5.19 6.46
CA THR A 32 -5.15 5.51 6.41
C THR A 32 -5.97 4.23 6.40
N ARG A 33 -7.05 4.23 7.19
CA ARG A 33 -8.01 3.12 7.28
C ARG A 33 -9.41 3.59 6.96
N ASN A 34 -10.26 2.69 6.49
CA ASN A 34 -11.69 2.92 6.39
C ASN A 34 -12.39 2.76 7.76
N GLN A 35 -13.69 3.02 7.80
CA GLN A 35 -14.51 2.91 9.02
C GLN A 35 -14.53 1.51 9.63
N ALA A 36 -14.35 0.46 8.81
CA ALA A 36 -14.26 -0.92 9.26
C ALA A 36 -12.84 -1.32 9.72
N GLY A 37 -11.90 -0.38 9.75
CA GLY A 37 -10.53 -0.58 10.25
C GLY A 37 -9.55 -1.16 9.23
N TYR A 38 -9.96 -1.36 7.98
CA TYR A 38 -9.08 -1.88 6.93
C TYR A 38 -8.23 -0.77 6.33
N ILE A 39 -6.96 -1.07 6.06
CA ILE A 39 -6.03 -0.13 5.41
C ILE A 39 -6.52 0.14 3.99
N THR A 40 -6.60 1.43 3.65
CA THR A 40 -6.93 1.96 2.32
C THR A 40 -5.80 2.76 1.71
N GLN A 41 -4.85 3.25 2.52
CA GLN A 41 -3.66 3.92 2.02
C GLN A 41 -2.48 3.74 2.97
N LEU A 42 -1.29 3.59 2.41
CA LEU A 42 -0.01 3.75 3.10
C LEU A 42 0.80 4.82 2.38
N GLN A 43 1.45 5.70 3.12
CA GLN A 43 2.37 6.68 2.58
C GLN A 43 3.67 6.58 3.34
N VAL A 44 4.79 6.47 2.61
CA VAL A 44 6.13 6.41 3.17
C VAL A 44 6.93 7.55 2.58
N THR A 45 7.47 8.42 3.44
CA THR A 45 8.28 9.57 3.02
C THR A 45 9.71 9.40 3.49
N ASP A 46 10.64 9.48 2.55
CA ASP A 46 12.08 9.50 2.75
C ASP A 46 12.70 10.72 2.09
N GLY A 47 13.13 11.70 2.89
CA GLY A 47 13.65 12.96 2.38
C GLY A 47 12.63 13.67 1.48
N SER A 48 12.96 13.82 0.20
CA SER A 48 12.08 14.41 -0.82
C SER A 48 11.19 13.41 -1.55
N VAL A 49 11.42 12.09 -1.36
CA VAL A 49 10.68 11.04 -2.07
C VAL A 49 9.51 10.58 -1.21
N THR A 50 8.34 10.51 -1.81
CA THR A 50 7.15 9.96 -1.17
C THR A 50 6.55 8.85 -2.01
N LYS A 51 6.47 7.66 -1.42
CA LYS A 51 5.75 6.51 -1.99
C LYS A 51 4.37 6.43 -1.36
N THR A 52 3.33 6.40 -2.18
CA THR A 52 1.94 6.19 -1.76
C THR A 52 1.45 4.88 -2.33
N VAL A 53 0.93 4.00 -1.48
CA VAL A 53 0.24 2.77 -1.84
C VAL A 53 -1.24 2.94 -1.51
N THR A 54 -2.11 2.86 -2.51
CA THR A 54 -3.56 2.94 -2.33
C THR A 54 -4.16 1.56 -2.51
N ILE A 55 -5.04 1.16 -1.59
CA ILE A 55 -5.71 -0.14 -1.58
C ILE A 55 -7.21 0.12 -1.75
N THR A 56 -7.71 -0.16 -2.96
CA THR A 56 -9.13 -0.12 -3.26
C THR A 56 -9.77 -1.44 -2.81
N ARG A 57 -10.87 -1.33 -2.09
CA ARG A 57 -11.62 -2.48 -1.57
C ARG A 57 -13.08 -2.39 -2.00
N ASN A 58 -13.68 -3.55 -2.25
CA ASN A 58 -15.10 -3.64 -2.54
C ASN A 58 -15.95 -3.38 -1.28
N PRO A 59 -17.29 -3.30 -1.39
CA PRO A 59 -18.17 -3.10 -0.25
C PRO A 59 -18.07 -4.19 0.84
N ALA A 60 -17.60 -5.40 0.50
CA ALA A 60 -17.33 -6.48 1.46
C ALA A 60 -15.89 -6.41 2.05
N ASN A 61 -15.16 -5.32 1.81
CA ASN A 61 -13.79 -5.05 2.24
C ASN A 61 -12.70 -5.96 1.65
N PHE A 62 -13.02 -6.75 0.62
CA PHE A 62 -12.01 -7.48 -0.14
C PHE A 62 -11.21 -6.52 -1.00
N ILE A 63 -9.90 -6.76 -1.13
CA ILE A 63 -9.03 -5.96 -1.99
C ILE A 63 -9.44 -6.22 -3.45
N GLU A 64 -9.75 -5.15 -4.16
CA GLU A 64 -10.01 -5.19 -5.60
C GLU A 64 -8.77 -4.74 -6.39
N GLN A 65 -8.07 -3.73 -5.86
CA GLN A 65 -6.93 -3.13 -6.55
C GLN A 65 -5.93 -2.58 -5.54
N ILE A 66 -4.66 -2.68 -5.90
CA ILE A 66 -3.57 -1.96 -5.23
C ILE A 66 -2.87 -1.13 -6.30
N SER A 67 -2.67 0.16 -6.02
CA SER A 67 -1.89 1.05 -6.86
C SER A 67 -0.75 1.66 -6.06
N GLU A 68 0.36 1.92 -6.75
CA GLU A 68 1.53 2.55 -6.17
C GLU A 68 1.88 3.80 -6.98
N ASN A 69 2.22 4.88 -6.27
CA ASN A 69 2.71 6.12 -6.86
C ASN A 69 3.96 6.56 -6.11
N ILE A 70 4.98 7.01 -6.86
CA ILE A 70 6.23 7.55 -6.30
C ILE A 70 6.39 8.95 -6.86
N SER A 71 6.56 9.93 -5.98
CA SER A 71 6.75 11.35 -6.29
C SER A 71 7.96 11.91 -5.56
#